data_AF-A0A1F4CQU2-F1
#
_entry.id   AF-A0A1F4CQU2-F1
#
_cell.length_a   1.000
_cell.length_b   1.000
_cell.length_c   1.000
_cell.angle_alpha   90.00
_cell.angle_beta   90.00
_cell.angle_gamma   90.00
#
_symmetry.space_group_name_H-M   'P 1'
#
loop_
_entity.id
_entity.type
_entity.pdbx_description
1 polymer ?
#
loop_
_entity_poly.entity_id
_entity_poly.type
_entity_poly.pdbx_seq_one_letter_code
_entity_poly.pdbx_strand_id
1 'polypeptide(L)'
;MSEPPLHRLYHHYSELPISMRIVYTAALCILGLGYLFGMLYLVHIYSGRDGNPMTLSYEDLVIAYSGSGKGSKLESALRGPMSAMLPVEEASALVTWAQQGAERNTYETFIRPTIDKRCMTCHDGSNPHLSNLGGYDNIKKVTEQDTGTGFYTLVRVSHIHLFGMTFIFFIIGTIFSHAYVRPLWFKYLLIGLPFLAEAIDIFSWYLVKVYHPFAYVTMGAGALMGVSFAAMWFISMYQMWLSGTPEAVAERHGVKEIIVG
;
A
#
# COMPACT_ATOMS: atom_id res chain seq x y z
N MET A 1 -23.52 -24.72 -23.04
CA MET A 1 -24.59 -23.79 -22.63
C MET A 1 -24.39 -22.52 -23.43
N SER A 2 -25.44 -21.99 -24.06
CA SER A 2 -25.36 -20.72 -24.78
C SER A 2 -24.96 -19.61 -23.82
N GLU A 3 -24.11 -18.72 -24.32
CA GLU A 3 -23.61 -17.59 -23.58
C GLU A 3 -24.76 -16.63 -23.23
N PRO A 4 -24.86 -16.11 -21.99
CA PRO A 4 -25.98 -15.25 -21.59
C PRO A 4 -26.02 -13.99 -22.47
N PRO A 5 -27.20 -13.47 -22.85
CA PRO A 5 -27.29 -12.27 -23.69
C PRO A 5 -26.73 -11.04 -22.96
N LEU A 6 -26.32 -10.03 -23.72
CA LEU A 6 -25.84 -8.78 -23.15
C LEU A 6 -26.97 -8.03 -22.43
N HIS A 7 -26.69 -7.53 -21.22
CA HIS A 7 -27.65 -6.71 -20.47
C HIS A 7 -27.99 -5.41 -21.22
N ARG A 8 -29.24 -4.94 -21.11
CA ARG A 8 -29.72 -3.75 -21.84
C ARG A 8 -28.95 -2.45 -21.54
N LEU A 9 -28.42 -2.33 -20.31
CA LEU A 9 -27.62 -1.17 -19.86
C LEU A 9 -26.11 -1.39 -19.97
N TYR A 10 -25.68 -2.53 -20.50
CA TYR A 10 -24.27 -2.77 -20.75
C TYR A 10 -23.86 -2.04 -22.02
N HIS A 11 -22.88 -1.16 -21.90
CA HIS A 11 -22.22 -0.49 -23.02
C HIS A 11 -20.75 -0.88 -23.03
N HIS A 12 -20.29 -1.46 -24.13
CA HIS A 12 -18.87 -1.68 -24.36
C HIS A 12 -18.16 -0.35 -24.67
N TYR A 13 -16.83 -0.28 -24.52
CA TYR A 13 -16.06 0.93 -24.85
C TYR A 13 -16.35 1.46 -26.26
N SER A 14 -16.54 0.55 -27.24
CA SER A 14 -16.90 0.90 -28.63
C SER A 14 -18.18 1.73 -28.76
N GLU A 15 -19.11 1.59 -27.80
CA GLU A 15 -20.39 2.31 -27.76
C GLU A 15 -20.30 3.63 -26.96
N LEU A 16 -19.15 3.93 -26.36
CA LEU A 16 -18.93 5.17 -25.60
C LEU A 16 -18.34 6.28 -26.48
N PRO A 17 -18.75 7.55 -26.27
CA PRO A 17 -18.17 8.70 -26.96
C PRO A 17 -16.69 8.87 -26.61
N ILE A 18 -15.91 9.50 -27.50
CA ILE A 18 -14.46 9.64 -27.31
C ILE A 18 -14.12 10.40 -26.03
N SER A 19 -14.96 11.37 -25.64
CA SER A 19 -14.79 12.16 -24.42
C SER A 19 -14.73 11.29 -23.17
N MET A 20 -15.60 10.28 -23.07
CA MET A 20 -15.60 9.33 -21.95
C MET A 20 -14.38 8.42 -21.98
N ARG A 21 -13.96 7.94 -23.17
CA ARG A 21 -12.73 7.14 -23.30
C ARG A 21 -11.48 7.93 -22.89
N ILE A 22 -11.41 9.21 -23.25
CA ILE A 22 -10.31 10.10 -22.83
C ILE A 22 -10.29 10.24 -21.31
N VAL A 23 -11.45 10.52 -20.68
CA VAL A 23 -11.54 10.65 -19.22
C VAL A 23 -11.15 9.36 -18.52
N TYR A 24 -11.65 8.20 -18.97
CA TYR A 24 -11.31 6.91 -18.40
C TYR A 24 -9.82 6.60 -18.55
N THR A 25 -9.22 6.92 -19.69
CA THR A 25 -7.79 6.73 -19.94
C THR A 25 -6.94 7.60 -19.02
N ALA A 26 -7.27 8.88 -18.91
CA ALA A 26 -6.58 9.80 -18.01
C ALA A 26 -6.66 9.33 -16.56
N ALA A 27 -7.84 8.90 -16.11
CA ALA A 27 -8.03 8.34 -14.77
C ALA A 27 -7.19 7.07 -14.56
N LEU A 28 -7.21 6.13 -15.50
CA LEU A 28 -6.40 4.89 -15.42
C LEU A 28 -4.90 5.17 -15.40
N CYS A 29 -4.41 6.14 -16.18
CA CYS A 29 -2.99 6.52 -16.17
C CYS A 29 -2.56 7.09 -14.80
N ILE A 30 -3.34 8.01 -14.23
CA ILE A 30 -3.04 8.62 -12.93
C ILE A 30 -3.16 7.58 -11.81
N LEU A 31 -4.22 6.76 -11.80
CA LEU A 31 -4.37 5.69 -10.82
C LEU A 31 -3.25 4.66 -10.93
N GLY A 32 -2.86 4.26 -12.14
CA GLY A 32 -1.76 3.34 -12.38
C GLY A 32 -0.42 3.88 -11.85
N LEU A 33 -0.12 5.15 -12.12
CA LEU A 33 1.07 5.82 -11.59
C LEU A 33 1.04 5.88 -10.06
N GLY A 34 -0.09 6.29 -9.47
CA GLY A 34 -0.27 6.34 -8.03
C GLY A 34 -0.10 4.97 -7.37
N TYR A 35 -0.64 3.91 -7.98
CA TYR A 35 -0.49 2.55 -7.48
C TYR A 35 0.97 2.09 -7.48
N LEU A 36 1.73 2.38 -8.55
CA LEU A 36 3.16 2.07 -8.63
C LEU A 36 3.96 2.78 -7.54
N PHE A 37 3.71 4.08 -7.33
CA PHE A 37 4.35 4.84 -6.26
C PHE A 37 3.98 4.29 -4.88
N GLY A 38 2.73 3.88 -4.69
CA GLY A 38 2.28 3.20 -3.46
C GLY A 38 3.05 1.90 -3.20
N MET A 39 3.27 1.07 -4.23
CA MET A 39 4.06 -0.17 -4.10
C MET A 39 5.52 0.11 -3.76
N LEU A 40 6.15 1.11 -4.39
CA LEU A 40 7.52 1.53 -4.06
C LEU A 40 7.62 2.04 -2.62
N TYR A 41 6.64 2.84 -2.20
CA TYR A 41 6.57 3.38 -0.84
C TYR A 41 6.40 2.27 0.21
N LEU A 42 5.61 1.24 -0.10
CA LEU A 42 5.42 0.08 0.76
C LEU A 42 6.75 -0.64 1.00
N VAL A 43 7.49 -0.95 -0.07
CA VAL A 43 8.83 -1.58 0.06
C VAL A 43 9.73 -0.70 0.91
N HIS A 44 9.83 0.60 0.60
CA HIS A 44 10.69 1.53 1.34
C HIS A 44 10.36 1.68 2.82
N ILE A 45 9.07 1.65 3.19
CA ILE A 45 8.69 1.76 4.59
C ILE A 45 8.96 0.46 5.31
N TYR A 46 8.67 -0.69 4.69
CA TYR A 46 8.58 -1.98 5.40
C TYR A 46 9.85 -2.84 5.33
N SER A 47 10.63 -2.80 4.25
CA SER A 47 11.82 -3.66 4.08
C SER A 47 12.92 -3.37 5.09
N GLY A 48 13.74 -4.38 5.39
CA GLY A 48 14.96 -4.25 6.19
C GLY A 48 14.78 -4.29 7.70
N ARG A 49 13.55 -4.45 8.21
CA ARG A 49 13.30 -4.63 9.66
C ARG A 49 13.86 -5.94 10.17
N ASP A 50 13.81 -6.98 9.35
CA ASP A 50 14.41 -8.30 9.62
C ASP A 50 15.95 -8.31 9.49
N GLY A 51 16.54 -7.20 9.02
CA GLY A 51 17.98 -7.05 8.77
C GLY A 51 18.39 -7.25 7.30
N ASN A 52 17.47 -7.58 6.39
CA ASN A 52 17.72 -7.66 4.95
C ASN A 52 16.99 -6.54 4.19
N PRO A 53 17.67 -5.44 3.84
CA PRO A 53 17.03 -4.29 3.19
C PRO A 53 16.57 -4.56 1.76
N MET A 54 17.02 -5.66 1.14
CA MET A 54 16.73 -5.99 -0.26
C MET A 54 15.39 -6.72 -0.45
N THR A 55 14.76 -7.16 0.63
CA THR A 55 13.52 -7.95 0.58
C THR A 55 12.46 -7.35 1.47
N LEU A 56 11.20 -7.52 1.06
CA LEU A 56 10.05 -7.35 1.93
C LEU A 56 9.58 -8.74 2.36
N SER A 57 9.89 -9.12 3.60
CA SER A 57 9.63 -10.46 4.12
C SER A 57 8.39 -10.54 5.02
N TYR A 58 8.02 -11.77 5.38
CA TYR A 58 7.00 -12.01 6.39
C TYR A 58 7.43 -11.43 7.74
N GLU A 59 8.71 -11.59 8.08
CA GLU A 59 9.33 -11.11 9.31
C GLU A 59 9.29 -9.58 9.40
N ASP A 60 9.55 -8.87 8.31
CA ASP A 60 9.43 -7.40 8.26
C ASP A 60 8.03 -6.93 8.69
N LEU A 61 7.00 -7.62 8.20
CA LEU A 61 5.60 -7.29 8.47
C LEU A 61 5.22 -7.60 9.91
N VAL A 62 5.65 -8.76 10.43
CA VAL A 62 5.48 -9.13 11.84
C VAL A 62 6.15 -8.10 12.75
N ILE A 63 7.38 -7.70 12.46
CA ILE A 63 8.11 -6.69 13.24
C ILE A 63 7.39 -5.34 13.16
N ALA A 64 6.89 -4.94 12.00
CA ALA A 64 6.22 -3.65 11.85
C ALA A 64 4.90 -3.56 12.64
N TYR A 65 4.13 -4.65 12.69
CA TYR A 65 2.86 -4.66 13.39
C TYR A 65 2.98 -5.08 14.85
N SER A 66 3.64 -6.18 15.17
CA SER A 66 3.76 -6.71 16.54
C SER A 66 4.93 -6.12 17.34
N GLY A 67 5.89 -5.50 16.63
CA GLY A 67 7.16 -5.05 17.20
C GLY A 67 8.23 -6.13 17.13
N SER A 68 9.49 -5.70 17.23
CA SER A 68 10.63 -6.63 17.20
C SER A 68 10.70 -7.58 18.41
N GLY A 69 9.99 -7.27 19.50
CA GLY A 69 9.97 -8.06 20.75
C GLY A 69 11.31 -8.11 21.49
N LYS A 70 12.39 -7.61 20.91
CA LYS A 70 13.76 -7.67 21.46
C LYS A 70 14.49 -6.33 21.42
N GLY A 71 14.23 -5.50 20.41
CA GLY A 71 14.88 -4.21 20.20
C GLY A 71 14.01 -3.02 20.61
N SER A 72 14.62 -1.84 20.62
CA SER A 72 13.92 -0.58 20.91
C SER A 72 13.18 -0.03 19.68
N LYS A 73 12.23 0.90 19.89
CA LYS A 73 11.58 1.63 18.78
C LYS A 73 12.60 2.37 17.92
N LEU A 74 13.64 2.93 18.53
CA LEU A 74 14.76 3.58 17.85
C LEU A 74 15.50 2.60 16.94
N GLU A 75 15.83 1.42 17.44
CA GLU A 75 16.49 0.37 16.65
C GLU A 75 15.63 -0.09 15.47
N SER A 76 14.34 -0.32 15.70
CA SER A 76 13.38 -0.69 14.66
C SER A 76 13.28 0.38 13.56
N ALA A 77 13.24 1.66 13.96
CA ALA A 77 13.21 2.78 13.02
C ALA A 77 14.49 2.89 12.19
N LEU A 78 15.67 2.75 12.82
CA LEU A 78 16.98 2.83 12.16
C LEU A 78 17.25 1.65 11.22
N ARG A 79 16.59 0.50 11.43
CA ARG A 79 16.66 -0.65 10.50
C ARG A 79 15.63 -0.59 9.38
N GLY A 80 14.47 0.04 9.63
CA GLY A 80 13.41 0.21 8.63
C GLY A 80 13.42 1.61 8.01
N PRO A 81 12.41 2.46 8.31
CA PRO A 81 12.12 3.68 7.55
C PRO A 81 13.23 4.75 7.62
N MET A 82 14.09 4.73 8.64
CA MET A 82 15.19 5.69 8.81
C MET A 82 16.57 5.13 8.42
N SER A 83 16.62 3.92 7.85
CA SER A 83 17.89 3.26 7.47
C SER A 83 18.75 4.07 6.50
N ALA A 84 18.12 4.86 5.62
CA ALA A 84 18.82 5.70 4.64
C ALA A 84 19.20 7.11 5.17
N MET A 85 18.82 7.47 6.40
CA MET A 85 18.95 8.85 6.91
C MET A 85 20.30 9.13 7.59
N LEU A 86 21.09 8.09 7.86
CA LEU A 86 22.40 8.22 8.48
C LEU A 86 23.36 7.07 8.07
N PRO A 87 24.68 7.28 8.16
CA PRO A 87 25.66 6.22 7.95
C PRO A 87 25.48 5.04 8.90
N VAL A 88 25.82 3.84 8.43
CA VAL A 88 25.63 2.58 9.18
C VAL A 88 26.39 2.59 10.50
N GLU A 89 27.55 3.23 10.55
CA GLU A 89 28.39 3.35 11.74
C GLU A 89 27.72 4.25 12.80
N GLU A 90 27.17 5.40 12.39
CA GLU A 90 26.41 6.31 13.25
C GLU A 90 25.13 5.61 13.77
N ALA A 91 24.44 4.85 12.92
CA ALA A 91 23.26 4.07 13.30
C ALA A 91 23.60 2.97 14.31
N SER A 92 24.69 2.24 14.08
CA SER A 92 25.11 1.14 14.96
C SER A 92 25.48 1.63 16.35
N ALA A 93 26.10 2.82 16.46
CA ALA A 93 26.40 3.46 17.73
C ALA A 93 25.11 3.81 18.52
N LEU A 94 24.11 4.37 17.84
CA LEU A 94 22.79 4.68 18.42
C LEU A 94 22.08 3.41 18.93
N VAL A 95 22.07 2.36 18.11
CA VAL A 95 21.46 1.07 18.46
C VAL A 95 22.17 0.45 19.66
N THR A 96 23.50 0.42 19.67
CA THR A 96 24.30 -0.13 20.77
C THR A 96 24.03 0.61 22.08
N TRP A 97 24.01 1.94 22.04
CA TRP A 97 23.65 2.75 23.21
C TRP A 97 22.25 2.46 23.73
N ALA A 98 21.26 2.30 22.83
CA ALA A 98 19.91 1.94 23.23
C ALA A 98 19.84 0.55 23.88
N GLN A 99 20.56 -0.44 23.32
CA GLN A 99 20.65 -1.81 23.85
C GLN A 99 21.36 -1.87 25.21
N GLN A 100 22.32 -0.99 25.47
CA GLN A 100 23.02 -0.86 26.75
C GLN A 100 22.22 -0.11 27.82
N GLY A 101 20.92 0.13 27.59
CA GLY A 101 20.03 0.75 28.56
C GLY A 101 19.97 2.27 28.46
N ALA A 102 20.47 2.87 27.38
CA ALA A 102 20.33 4.29 27.04
C ALA A 102 20.73 5.23 28.20
N GLU A 103 21.97 5.09 28.64
CA GLU A 103 22.55 5.84 29.77
C GLU A 103 22.72 7.34 29.43
N ARG A 104 22.48 8.21 30.42
CA ARG A 104 22.36 9.67 30.22
C ARG A 104 23.69 10.35 29.92
N ASN A 105 24.76 9.98 30.60
CA ASN A 105 26.07 10.57 30.40
C ASN A 105 26.60 10.27 28.99
N THR A 106 26.44 9.04 28.54
CA THR A 106 26.76 8.60 27.17
C THR A 106 25.90 9.34 26.15
N TYR A 107 24.63 9.61 26.48
CA TYR A 107 23.78 10.41 25.61
C TYR A 107 24.34 11.83 25.41
N GLU A 108 24.60 12.56 26.49
CA GLU A 108 25.04 13.95 26.43
C GLU A 108 26.41 14.11 25.73
N THR A 109 27.29 13.11 25.88
CA THR A 109 28.67 13.17 25.38
C THR A 109 28.84 12.65 23.94
N PHE A 110 28.19 11.54 23.57
CA PHE A 110 28.44 10.85 22.30
C PHE A 110 27.24 10.78 21.36
N ILE A 111 26.03 10.71 21.89
CA ILE A 111 24.82 10.48 21.08
C ILE A 111 24.17 11.79 20.64
N ARG A 112 24.07 12.74 21.56
CA ARG A 112 23.42 14.03 21.34
C ARG A 112 23.97 14.78 20.11
N PRO A 113 25.29 14.85 19.85
CA PRO A 113 25.80 15.49 18.64
C PRO A 113 25.25 14.88 17.34
N THR A 114 25.08 13.56 17.28
CA THR A 114 24.52 12.86 16.12
C THR A 114 23.04 13.16 15.97
N ILE A 115 22.28 13.13 17.08
CA ILE A 115 20.84 13.46 17.08
C ILE A 115 20.63 14.91 16.61
N ASP A 116 21.37 15.86 17.18
CA ASP A 116 21.28 17.28 16.83
C ASP A 116 21.64 17.53 15.36
N LYS A 117 22.62 16.81 14.83
CA LYS A 117 23.08 16.95 13.44
C LYS A 117 22.15 16.30 12.41
N ARG A 118 21.58 15.13 12.70
CA ARG A 118 20.88 14.28 11.72
C ARG A 118 19.37 14.25 11.89
N CYS A 119 18.89 14.27 13.12
CA CYS A 119 17.50 13.94 13.44
C CYS A 119 16.65 15.19 13.70
N MET A 120 17.23 16.21 14.35
CA MET A 120 16.48 17.37 14.85
C MET A 120 15.83 18.22 13.75
N THR A 121 16.28 18.15 12.50
CA THR A 121 15.61 18.81 11.37
C THR A 121 14.15 18.39 11.21
N CYS A 122 13.83 17.13 11.55
CA CYS A 122 12.47 16.59 11.43
C CYS A 122 11.86 16.21 12.80
N HIS A 123 12.70 15.91 13.79
CA HIS A 123 12.30 15.39 15.10
C HIS A 123 12.40 16.42 16.24
N ASP A 124 12.31 17.72 15.92
CA ASP A 124 12.32 18.81 16.91
C ASP A 124 11.02 18.93 17.74
N GLY A 125 9.96 18.23 17.34
CA GLY A 125 8.65 18.27 17.98
C GLY A 125 7.66 19.24 17.34
N SER A 126 8.03 19.92 16.25
CA SER A 126 7.11 20.76 15.46
C SER A 126 6.05 19.94 14.73
N ASN A 127 6.40 18.71 14.32
CA ASN A 127 5.50 17.79 13.64
C ASN A 127 4.91 16.77 14.63
N PRO A 128 3.59 16.84 14.94
CA PRO A 128 2.94 15.91 15.87
C PRO A 128 2.84 14.47 15.33
N HIS A 129 3.17 14.23 14.07
CA HIS A 129 3.21 12.91 13.45
C HIS A 129 4.59 12.23 13.55
N LEU A 130 5.60 12.92 14.08
CA LEU A 130 6.94 12.38 14.30
C LEU A 130 7.26 12.36 15.80
N SER A 131 8.10 11.41 16.22
CA SER A 131 8.60 11.38 17.60
C SER A 131 9.47 12.61 17.86
N ASN A 132 9.22 13.33 18.94
CA ASN A 132 10.17 14.36 19.39
C ASN A 132 11.42 13.65 19.95
N LEU A 133 12.61 14.02 19.46
CA LEU A 133 13.91 13.50 19.93
C LEU A 133 14.74 14.55 20.67
N GLY A 134 14.19 15.74 20.88
CA GLY A 134 14.82 16.84 21.58
C GLY A 134 14.99 16.56 23.07
N GLY A 135 16.25 16.42 23.49
CA GLY A 135 16.62 16.17 24.88
C GLY A 135 16.49 14.72 25.32
N TYR A 136 17.19 14.39 26.41
CA TYR A 136 17.32 13.01 26.92
C TYR A 136 15.96 12.35 27.22
N ASP A 137 15.05 13.06 27.87
CA ASP A 137 13.79 12.46 28.33
C ASP A 137 12.87 12.05 27.17
N ASN A 138 12.96 12.75 26.04
CA ASN A 138 12.18 12.44 24.85
C ASN A 138 12.80 11.29 24.06
N ILE A 139 14.11 11.30 23.84
CA ILE A 139 14.77 10.18 23.17
C ILE A 139 14.69 8.89 24.00
N LYS A 140 14.71 8.99 25.34
CA LYS A 140 14.57 7.83 26.22
C LYS A 140 13.30 7.03 25.96
N LYS A 141 12.18 7.70 25.63
CA LYS A 141 10.90 7.05 25.29
C LYS A 141 10.98 6.21 24.03
N VAL A 142 11.83 6.57 23.06
CA VAL A 142 12.03 5.76 21.84
C VAL A 142 13.07 4.66 22.02
N THR A 143 13.78 4.62 23.15
CA THR A 143 14.62 3.48 23.53
C THR A 143 13.86 2.35 24.22
N GLU A 144 12.58 2.58 24.53
CA GLU A 144 11.68 1.53 25.03
C GLU A 144 11.45 0.45 23.98
N GLN A 145 11.05 -0.74 24.46
CA GLN A 145 10.79 -1.91 23.64
C GLN A 145 9.78 -1.59 22.53
N ASP A 146 10.11 -2.06 21.33
CA ASP A 146 9.22 -1.95 20.18
C ASP A 146 8.04 -2.92 20.31
N THR A 147 6.85 -2.35 20.42
CA THR A 147 5.54 -3.05 20.46
C THR A 147 4.77 -2.89 19.14
N GLY A 148 5.49 -2.46 18.10
CA GLY A 148 4.99 -2.28 16.76
C GLY A 148 4.05 -1.08 16.63
N THR A 149 3.26 -1.09 15.55
CA THR A 149 2.38 0.02 15.19
C THR A 149 1.32 0.27 16.26
N GLY A 150 1.32 1.45 16.88
CA GLY A 150 0.35 1.81 17.94
C GLY A 150 -1.12 1.73 17.49
N PHE A 151 -2.03 1.43 18.41
CA PHE A 151 -3.45 1.22 18.10
C PHE A 151 -4.11 2.42 17.39
N TYR A 152 -3.87 3.65 17.88
CA TYR A 152 -4.40 4.86 17.25
C TYR A 152 -3.84 5.08 15.83
N THR A 153 -2.56 4.79 15.63
CA THR A 153 -1.96 4.83 14.29
C THR A 153 -2.64 3.83 13.37
N LEU A 154 -2.90 2.62 13.88
CA LEU A 154 -3.57 1.57 13.11
C LEU A 154 -4.98 2.01 12.71
N VAL A 155 -5.79 2.51 13.66
CA VAL A 155 -7.14 3.04 13.38
C VAL A 155 -7.10 4.16 12.33
N ARG A 156 -6.17 5.11 12.47
CA ARG A 156 -6.00 6.20 11.51
C ARG A 156 -5.67 5.68 10.11
N VAL A 157 -4.70 4.78 10.00
CA VAL A 157 -4.27 4.23 8.70
C VAL A 157 -5.37 3.35 8.09
N SER A 158 -6.09 2.56 8.91
CA SER A 158 -7.27 1.80 8.50
C SER A 158 -8.36 2.71 7.92
N HIS A 159 -8.67 3.83 8.57
CA HIS A 159 -9.65 4.80 8.06
C HIS A 159 -9.26 5.35 6.69
N ILE A 160 -7.99 5.76 6.54
CA ILE A 160 -7.47 6.32 5.28
C ILE A 160 -7.49 5.26 4.18
N HIS A 161 -7.09 4.01 4.46
CA HIS A 161 -7.08 2.93 3.46
C HIS A 161 -8.49 2.50 3.08
N LEU A 162 -9.38 2.27 4.06
CA LEU A 162 -10.77 1.90 3.80
C LEU A 162 -11.48 2.90 2.88
N PHE A 163 -11.25 4.20 3.11
CA PHE A 163 -11.88 5.21 2.29
C PHE A 163 -11.19 5.33 0.93
N GLY A 164 -9.86 5.49 0.92
CA GLY A 164 -9.09 5.73 -0.29
C GLY A 164 -9.15 4.57 -1.28
N MET A 165 -8.92 3.34 -0.82
CA MET A 165 -8.92 2.15 -1.67
C MET A 165 -10.31 1.84 -2.21
N THR A 166 -11.35 2.03 -1.41
CA THR A 166 -12.74 1.94 -1.89
C THR A 166 -13.01 2.86 -3.09
N PHE A 167 -12.54 4.12 -3.09
CA PHE A 167 -12.71 4.98 -4.27
C PHE A 167 -11.89 4.52 -5.47
N ILE A 168 -10.66 4.06 -5.26
CA ILE A 168 -9.80 3.56 -6.33
C ILE A 168 -10.49 2.36 -7.01
N PHE A 169 -10.93 1.38 -6.22
CA PHE A 169 -11.60 0.18 -6.73
C PHE A 169 -12.97 0.47 -7.32
N PHE A 170 -13.70 1.43 -6.76
CA PHE A 170 -14.96 1.90 -7.33
C PHE A 170 -14.76 2.53 -8.72
N ILE A 171 -13.78 3.42 -8.87
CA ILE A 171 -13.50 4.08 -10.15
C ILE A 171 -13.03 3.07 -11.19
N ILE A 172 -12.01 2.27 -10.89
CA ILE A 172 -11.50 1.28 -11.84
C ILE A 172 -12.54 0.19 -12.14
N GLY A 173 -13.32 -0.24 -11.15
CA GLY A 173 -14.39 -1.21 -11.31
C GLY A 173 -15.51 -0.68 -12.21
N THR A 174 -15.85 0.60 -12.08
CA THR A 174 -16.82 1.28 -12.97
C THR A 174 -16.29 1.34 -14.40
N ILE A 175 -15.03 1.71 -14.60
CA ILE A 175 -14.40 1.72 -15.92
C ILE A 175 -14.37 0.31 -16.51
N PHE A 176 -13.93 -0.69 -15.74
CA PHE A 176 -13.85 -2.10 -16.13
C PHE A 176 -15.23 -2.74 -16.35
N SER A 177 -16.30 -2.17 -15.80
CA SER A 177 -17.67 -2.64 -16.05
C SER A 177 -18.06 -2.56 -17.54
N HIS A 178 -17.39 -1.72 -18.32
CA HIS A 178 -17.53 -1.61 -19.78
C HIS A 178 -16.70 -2.63 -20.56
N ALA A 179 -15.76 -3.35 -19.93
CA ALA A 179 -14.96 -4.37 -20.58
C ALA A 179 -15.78 -5.61 -20.92
N TYR A 180 -15.62 -6.13 -22.14
CA TYR A 180 -16.19 -7.40 -22.55
C TYR A 180 -15.33 -8.55 -22.03
N VAL A 181 -15.75 -9.16 -20.93
CA VAL A 181 -15.06 -10.29 -20.29
C VAL A 181 -16.07 -11.41 -20.06
N ARG A 182 -15.75 -12.60 -20.58
CA ARG A 182 -16.54 -13.81 -20.38
C ARG A 182 -15.62 -14.97 -20.00
N PRO A 183 -16.06 -15.86 -19.10
CA PRO A 183 -17.40 -15.95 -18.50
C PRO A 183 -17.72 -14.85 -17.46
N LEU A 184 -19.02 -14.55 -17.25
CA LEU A 184 -19.45 -13.40 -16.42
C LEU A 184 -19.03 -13.50 -14.95
N TRP A 185 -18.97 -14.71 -14.37
CA TRP A 185 -18.55 -14.90 -12.98
C TRP A 185 -17.11 -14.39 -12.77
N PHE A 186 -16.25 -14.52 -13.77
CA PHE A 186 -14.86 -14.05 -13.70
C PHE A 186 -14.80 -12.52 -13.69
N LYS A 187 -15.64 -11.87 -14.49
CA LYS A 187 -15.79 -10.41 -14.46
C LYS A 187 -16.27 -9.91 -13.09
N TYR A 188 -17.27 -10.56 -12.51
CA TYR A 188 -17.77 -10.18 -11.19
C TYR A 188 -16.75 -10.42 -10.08
N LEU A 189 -15.98 -11.51 -10.18
CA LEU A 189 -14.87 -11.77 -9.28
C LEU A 189 -13.84 -10.65 -9.32
N LEU A 190 -13.38 -10.24 -10.51
CA LEU A 190 -12.40 -9.16 -10.64
C LEU A 190 -12.88 -7.82 -10.06
N ILE A 191 -14.18 -7.53 -10.16
CA ILE A 191 -14.76 -6.30 -9.61
C ILE A 191 -14.91 -6.39 -8.08
N GLY A 192 -15.42 -7.50 -7.55
CA GLY A 192 -15.76 -7.63 -6.14
C GLY A 192 -14.59 -8.02 -5.22
N LEU A 193 -13.66 -8.83 -5.73
CA LEU A 193 -12.53 -9.35 -4.98
C LEU A 193 -11.66 -8.28 -4.30
N PRO A 194 -11.28 -7.15 -4.95
CA PRO A 194 -10.42 -6.16 -4.31
C PRO A 194 -11.06 -5.52 -3.07
N PHE A 195 -12.38 -5.30 -3.06
CA PHE A 195 -13.08 -4.77 -1.87
C PHE A 195 -13.08 -5.75 -0.69
N LEU A 196 -13.26 -7.05 -0.98
CA LEU A 196 -13.18 -8.08 0.05
C LEU A 196 -11.74 -8.20 0.57
N ALA A 197 -10.76 -8.18 -0.33
CA ALA A 197 -9.35 -8.23 0.02
C ALA A 197 -8.93 -7.02 0.85
N GLU A 198 -9.39 -5.81 0.55
CA GLU A 198 -9.16 -4.60 1.34
C GLU A 198 -9.65 -4.75 2.79
N ALA A 199 -10.87 -5.26 2.98
CA ALA A 199 -11.39 -5.50 4.32
C ALA A 199 -10.53 -6.53 5.07
N ILE A 200 -10.21 -7.65 4.43
CA ILE A 200 -9.37 -8.72 5.02
C ILE A 200 -7.98 -8.21 5.36
N ASP A 201 -7.36 -7.42 4.49
CA ASP A 201 -6.05 -6.80 4.71
C ASP A 201 -6.06 -5.97 6.00
N ILE A 202 -6.99 -5.03 6.10
CA ILE A 202 -7.07 -4.12 7.25
C ILE A 202 -7.37 -4.86 8.55
N PHE A 203 -8.30 -5.82 8.54
CA PHE A 203 -8.55 -6.64 9.73
C PHE A 203 -7.33 -7.46 10.13
N SER A 204 -6.58 -7.98 9.16
CA SER A 204 -5.42 -8.81 9.43
C SER A 204 -4.32 -8.05 10.18
N TRP A 205 -4.14 -6.73 9.95
CA TRP A 205 -3.13 -5.94 10.65
C TRP A 205 -3.30 -5.96 12.19
N TYR A 206 -4.55 -5.91 12.66
CA TYR A 206 -4.85 -5.99 14.10
C TYR A 206 -4.55 -7.38 14.65
N LEU A 207 -4.76 -8.41 13.83
CA LEU A 207 -4.57 -9.80 14.20
C LEU A 207 -3.09 -10.21 14.16
N VAL A 208 -2.26 -9.62 13.31
CA VAL A 208 -0.80 -9.85 13.29
C VAL A 208 -0.21 -9.64 14.68
N LYS A 209 -0.67 -8.61 15.41
CA LYS A 209 -0.23 -8.31 16.79
C LYS A 209 -0.44 -9.44 17.79
N VAL A 210 -1.46 -10.26 17.57
CA VAL A 210 -1.88 -11.32 18.50
C VAL A 210 -1.47 -12.70 17.98
N TYR A 211 -1.49 -12.88 16.66
CA TYR A 211 -1.19 -14.13 15.97
C TYR A 211 -0.46 -13.84 14.65
N HIS A 212 0.87 -13.98 14.70
CA HIS A 212 1.78 -13.60 13.61
C HIS A 212 1.45 -14.20 12.23
N PRO A 213 0.92 -15.43 12.09
CA PRO A 213 0.57 -15.98 10.78
C PRO A 213 -0.42 -15.15 9.95
N PHE A 214 -1.17 -14.22 10.57
CA PHE A 214 -1.98 -13.25 9.83
C PHE A 214 -1.16 -12.34 8.92
N ALA A 215 0.17 -12.25 9.07
CA ALA A 215 1.00 -11.48 8.16
C ALA A 215 0.97 -12.07 6.73
N TYR A 216 0.83 -13.40 6.58
CA TYR A 216 0.58 -13.99 5.26
C TYR A 216 -0.79 -13.61 4.69
N VAL A 217 -1.80 -13.44 5.55
CA VAL A 217 -3.13 -12.96 5.14
C VAL A 217 -3.04 -11.52 4.65
N THR A 218 -2.30 -10.66 5.36
CA THR A 218 -2.01 -9.27 4.94
C THR A 218 -1.33 -9.25 3.56
N MET A 219 -0.24 -9.99 3.39
CA MET A 219 0.51 -10.06 2.12
C MET A 219 -0.36 -10.60 0.99
N GLY A 220 -1.13 -11.66 1.26
CA GLY A 220 -2.03 -12.28 0.28
C GLY A 220 -3.15 -11.35 -0.15
N ALA A 221 -3.78 -10.65 0.80
CA ALA A 221 -4.82 -9.67 0.51
C ALA A 221 -4.27 -8.48 -0.30
N GLY A 222 -3.11 -7.96 0.08
CA GLY A 222 -2.33 -6.98 -0.70
C GLY A 222 -2.07 -7.41 -2.14
N ALA A 223 -1.58 -8.64 -2.32
CA ALA A 223 -1.30 -9.20 -3.63
C ALA A 223 -2.57 -9.39 -4.47
N LEU A 224 -3.67 -9.88 -3.87
CA LEU A 224 -4.96 -10.04 -4.56
C LEU A 224 -5.53 -8.71 -5.02
N MET A 225 -5.43 -7.66 -4.18
CA MET A 225 -5.79 -6.29 -4.56
C MET A 225 -4.96 -5.81 -5.77
N GLY A 226 -3.64 -5.99 -5.72
CA GLY A 226 -2.74 -5.56 -6.79
C GLY A 226 -2.99 -6.30 -8.12
N VAL A 227 -3.17 -7.62 -8.08
CA VAL A 227 -3.48 -8.41 -9.27
C VAL A 227 -4.85 -8.03 -9.84
N SER A 228 -5.86 -7.82 -8.99
CA SER A 228 -7.19 -7.40 -9.44
C SER A 228 -7.14 -6.03 -10.11
N PHE A 229 -6.44 -5.07 -9.49
CA PHE A 229 -6.21 -3.75 -10.06
C PHE A 229 -5.51 -3.85 -11.43
N ALA A 230 -4.40 -4.58 -11.50
CA ALA A 230 -3.62 -4.73 -12.73
C ALA A 230 -4.46 -5.38 -13.85
N ALA A 231 -5.19 -6.45 -13.55
CA ALA A 231 -6.04 -7.13 -14.52
C ALA A 231 -7.11 -6.17 -15.07
N MET A 232 -7.83 -5.47 -14.20
CA MET A 232 -8.84 -4.49 -14.63
C MET A 232 -8.22 -3.36 -15.45
N TRP A 233 -7.03 -2.89 -15.05
CA TRP A 233 -6.31 -1.82 -15.75
C TRP A 233 -5.90 -2.25 -17.16
N PHE A 234 -5.19 -3.36 -17.30
CA PHE A 234 -4.68 -3.83 -18.59
C PHE A 234 -5.80 -4.19 -19.56
N ILE A 235 -6.83 -4.90 -19.07
CA ILE A 235 -7.98 -5.27 -19.91
C ILE A 235 -8.73 -4.02 -20.37
N SER A 236 -8.98 -3.05 -19.49
CA SER A 236 -9.69 -1.82 -19.86
C SER A 236 -8.90 -1.00 -20.89
N MET A 237 -7.59 -0.80 -20.65
CA MET A 237 -6.72 -0.07 -21.59
C MET A 237 -6.63 -0.75 -22.96
N TYR A 238 -6.47 -2.08 -22.96
CA TYR A 238 -6.42 -2.86 -24.19
C TYR A 238 -7.74 -2.78 -24.95
N GLN A 239 -8.88 -2.99 -24.27
CA GLN A 239 -10.16 -3.04 -24.97
C GLN A 239 -10.65 -1.67 -25.45
N MET A 240 -10.24 -0.61 -24.78
CA MET A 240 -10.64 0.75 -25.13
C MET A 240 -9.95 1.28 -26.40
N TRP A 241 -8.68 0.88 -26.62
CA TRP A 241 -7.84 1.47 -27.67
C TRP A 241 -7.29 0.50 -28.70
N LEU A 242 -7.12 -0.78 -28.34
CA LEU A 242 -6.42 -1.76 -29.18
C LEU A 242 -7.33 -2.90 -29.66
N SER A 243 -8.38 -3.25 -28.89
CA SER A 243 -9.32 -4.29 -29.32
C SER A 243 -10.40 -3.75 -30.25
N GLY A 244 -10.80 -4.56 -31.23
CA GLY A 244 -12.00 -4.30 -32.03
C GLY A 244 -13.30 -4.49 -31.23
N THR A 245 -14.43 -4.17 -31.87
CA THR A 245 -15.75 -4.38 -31.26
C THR A 245 -16.04 -5.88 -31.13
N PRO A 246 -16.40 -6.41 -29.94
CA PRO A 246 -16.78 -7.80 -29.78
C PRO A 246 -17.99 -8.16 -30.64
N GLU A 247 -18.03 -9.37 -31.20
CA GLU A 247 -19.10 -9.82 -32.10
C GLU A 247 -20.50 -9.68 -31.49
N ALA A 248 -20.67 -10.11 -30.23
CA ALA A 248 -21.93 -9.97 -29.50
C ALA A 248 -22.40 -8.50 -29.34
N VAL A 249 -21.48 -7.54 -29.39
CA VAL A 249 -21.78 -6.10 -29.36
C VAL A 249 -22.10 -5.58 -30.77
N ALA A 250 -21.35 -6.02 -31.78
CA ALA A 250 -21.59 -5.66 -33.18
C ALA A 250 -22.97 -6.15 -33.67
N GLU A 251 -23.33 -7.39 -33.35
CA GLU A 251 -24.61 -8.00 -33.70
C GLU A 251 -25.82 -7.23 -33.14
N ARG A 252 -25.69 -6.64 -31.94
CA ARG A 252 -26.74 -5.83 -31.32
C ARG A 252 -27.17 -4.64 -32.19
N HIS A 253 -26.22 -4.04 -32.91
CA HIS A 253 -26.45 -2.86 -33.74
C HIS A 253 -26.63 -3.19 -35.22
N GLY A 254 -26.39 -4.44 -35.63
CA GLY A 254 -26.43 -4.85 -37.03
C GLY A 254 -25.30 -4.25 -37.89
N VAL A 255 -24.24 -3.72 -37.25
CA VAL A 255 -23.09 -3.08 -37.92
C VAL A 255 -21.79 -3.60 -37.30
N LYS A 256 -20.78 -3.88 -38.13
CA LYS A 256 -19.49 -4.47 -37.69
C LYS A 256 -18.63 -3.54 -36.83
N GLU A 257 -18.76 -2.22 -37.00
CA GLU A 257 -18.05 -1.21 -36.22
C GLU A 257 -19.00 -0.08 -35.82
N ILE A 258 -18.95 0.30 -34.54
CA ILE A 258 -19.72 1.40 -33.98
C ILE A 258 -18.74 2.55 -33.77
N ILE A 259 -18.82 3.56 -34.64
CA ILE A 259 -18.06 4.81 -34.48
C ILE A 259 -18.97 5.79 -33.74
N VAL A 260 -18.87 5.82 -32.41
CA VAL A 260 -19.47 6.89 -31.61
C VAL A 260 -18.39 7.96 -31.44
N GLY A 261 -18.57 9.10 -32.10
CA GLY A 261 -17.73 10.29 -31.93
C GLY A 261 -17.73 10.77 -30.49
#